data_AF-A0A8T6WER3-F1
#
_entry.id   AF-A0A8T6WER3-F1
#
_cell.length_a   1.000
_cell.length_b   1.000
_cell.length_c   1.000
_cell.angle_alpha   90.00
_cell.angle_beta   90.00
_cell.angle_gamma   90.00
#
_symmetry.space_group_name_H-M   'P 1'
#
loop_
_entity.id
_entity.type
_entity.pdbx_description
1 polymer ?
#
loop_
_entity_poly.entity_id
_entity_poly.type
_entity_poly.pdbx_seq_one_letter_code
_entity_poly.pdbx_strand_id
1 'polypeptide(L)'
;AVFDFVGDIPFFKNEYKLRTYFDSIGELREGNPVKLEGYDIGKVSGINVSDMRIEVEFSVEKDVGVRKDSLATINLTSLLGTSYINLTFGTPES
;
A
#
# COMPACT_ATOMS: atom_id res chain seq x y z
N ALA A 1 19.77 -4.05 -31.86
CA ALA A 1 18.66 -3.77 -30.92
C ALA A 1 18.84 -2.35 -30.43
N VAL A 2 17.84 -1.50 -30.61
CA VAL A 2 17.85 -0.14 -30.06
C VAL A 2 17.20 -0.24 -28.68
N PHE A 3 17.95 0.14 -27.64
CA PHE A 3 17.42 0.26 -26.29
C PHE A 3 17.07 1.73 -26.09
N ASP A 4 15.79 2.06 -26.12
CA ASP A 4 15.31 3.36 -25.68
C ASP A 4 15.18 3.34 -24.15
N PHE A 5 16.26 3.73 -23.49
CA PHE A 5 16.22 4.07 -22.07
C PHE A 5 15.59 5.46 -21.96
N VAL A 6 14.26 5.53 -22.03
CA VAL A 6 13.53 6.70 -21.53
C VAL A 6 13.75 6.69 -20.04
N GLY A 7 14.70 7.50 -19.58
CA GLY A 7 15.06 7.61 -18.18
C GLY A 7 13.81 7.83 -17.35
N ASP A 8 13.52 6.88 -16.48
CA ASP A 8 12.65 7.10 -15.34
C ASP A 8 13.29 8.22 -14.53
N ILE A 9 12.86 9.45 -14.80
CA ILE A 9 13.02 10.55 -13.87
C ILE A 9 12.44 10.00 -12.57
N PRO A 10 13.19 9.93 -11.46
CA PRO A 10 12.59 9.65 -10.18
C PRO A 10 11.65 10.82 -9.92
N PHE A 11 10.39 10.65 -10.32
CA PHE A 11 9.31 11.52 -9.89
C PHE A 11 9.42 11.46 -8.38
N PHE A 12 9.90 12.54 -7.77
CA PHE A 12 9.73 12.81 -6.36
C PHE A 12 8.23 12.94 -6.15
N LYS A 13 7.51 11.82 -6.22
CA LYS A 13 6.15 11.74 -5.78
C LYS A 13 6.20 12.09 -4.31
N ASN A 14 5.38 13.06 -3.95
CA ASN A 14 5.26 13.55 -2.60
C ASN A 14 4.49 12.48 -1.81
N GLU A 15 5.15 11.36 -1.56
CA GLU A 15 4.62 10.19 -0.87
C GLU A 15 5.42 9.95 0.40
N TYR A 16 4.82 9.26 1.36
CA TYR A 16 5.51 8.73 2.54
C TYR A 16 5.27 7.23 2.62
N LYS A 17 6.24 6.53 3.22
CA LYS A 17 6.19 5.07 3.38
C LYS A 17 5.61 4.72 4.73
N LEU A 18 4.72 3.74 4.73
CA LEU A 18 4.19 3.08 5.90
C LEU A 18 4.48 1.58 5.79
N ARG A 19 4.48 0.90 6.93
CA ARG A 19 4.61 -0.55 7.01
C ARG A 19 3.59 -1.12 7.98
N THR A 20 3.13 -2.31 7.67
CA THR A 20 2.25 -3.10 8.54
C THR A 20 2.65 -4.57 8.47
N TYR A 21 2.08 -5.38 9.36
CA TYR A 21 2.40 -6.80 9.47
C TYR A 21 1.13 -7.64 9.42
N PHE A 22 1.14 -8.68 8.59
CA PHE A 22 0.06 -9.65 8.48
C PHE A 22 0.56 -11.06 8.77
N ASP A 23 -0.31 -11.91 9.32
CA ASP A 23 -0.01 -13.34 9.47
C ASP A 23 -0.15 -14.08 8.12
N SER A 24 -0.97 -13.56 7.19
CA SER A 24 -1.10 -14.03 5.80
C SER A 24 -1.57 -12.89 4.91
N ILE A 25 -1.07 -12.85 3.66
CA ILE A 25 -1.39 -11.79 2.69
C ILE A 25 -2.22 -12.27 1.48
N GLY A 26 -2.47 -13.58 1.37
CA GLY A 26 -3.16 -14.16 0.22
C GLY A 26 -2.49 -13.78 -1.11
N GLU A 27 -3.25 -13.16 -2.02
CA GLU A 27 -2.80 -12.74 -3.36
C GLU A 27 -2.29 -11.30 -3.43
N LEU A 28 -2.03 -10.64 -2.29
CA LEU A 28 -1.46 -9.30 -2.29
C LEU A 28 -0.07 -9.29 -2.94
N ARG A 29 0.18 -8.33 -3.83
CA ARG A 29 1.45 -8.17 -4.55
C ARG A 29 1.92 -6.72 -4.53
N GLU A 30 3.21 -6.51 -4.75
CA GLU A 30 3.74 -5.18 -5.04
C GLU A 30 2.97 -4.52 -6.20
N GLY A 31 2.74 -3.21 -6.08
CA GLY A 31 1.93 -2.43 -7.01
C GLY A 31 0.42 -2.55 -6.80
N ASN A 32 -0.08 -3.45 -5.94
CA ASN A 32 -1.50 -3.47 -5.56
C ASN A 32 -1.90 -2.14 -4.89
N PRO A 33 -3.15 -1.70 -5.08
CA PRO A 33 -3.57 -0.40 -4.58
C PRO A 33 -3.68 -0.39 -3.05
N VAL A 34 -3.46 0.79 -2.50
CA VAL A 34 -3.76 1.12 -1.11
C VAL A 34 -4.89 2.13 -1.13
N LYS A 35 -5.93 1.86 -0.36
CA LYS A 35 -7.14 2.66 -0.30
C LYS A 35 -7.42 3.12 1.12
N LEU A 36 -8.01 4.30 1.27
CA LEU A 36 -8.60 4.79 2.52
C LEU A 36 -10.11 4.75 2.38
N GLU A 37 -10.76 3.79 3.06
CA GLU A 37 -12.20 3.54 2.94
C GLU A 37 -12.71 3.53 1.48
N GLY A 38 -11.95 2.85 0.59
CA GLY A 38 -12.27 2.74 -0.83
C GLY A 38 -11.66 3.80 -1.77
N TYR A 39 -11.17 4.92 -1.24
CA TYR A 39 -10.50 5.98 -2.01
C TYR A 39 -9.04 5.61 -2.29
N ASP A 40 -8.58 5.68 -3.55
CA ASP A 40 -7.19 5.33 -3.92
C ASP A 40 -6.21 6.40 -3.42
N ILE A 41 -5.20 5.98 -2.64
CA ILE A 41 -4.25 6.89 -1.96
C ILE A 41 -2.79 6.47 -2.12
N GLY A 42 -2.53 5.34 -2.78
CA GLY A 42 -1.19 4.77 -2.76
C GLY A 42 -1.08 3.36 -3.33
N LYS A 43 0.10 2.76 -3.16
CA LYS A 43 0.42 1.43 -3.66
C LYS A 43 1.36 0.68 -2.73
N VAL A 44 1.21 -0.65 -2.69
CA VAL A 44 2.16 -1.58 -2.07
C VAL A 44 3.51 -1.43 -2.76
N SER A 45 4.56 -1.20 -1.98
CA SER A 45 5.92 -0.94 -2.46
C SER A 45 6.90 -2.06 -2.13
N GLY A 46 6.56 -2.99 -1.24
CA GLY A 46 7.42 -4.09 -0.86
C GLY A 46 6.71 -5.11 0.02
N ILE A 47 7.09 -6.39 -0.11
CA ILE A 47 6.59 -7.48 0.72
C ILE A 47 7.77 -8.33 1.17
N ASN A 48 7.96 -8.48 2.48
CA ASN A 48 9.05 -9.23 3.08
C ASN A 48 8.54 -10.17 4.17
N VAL A 49 9.26 -11.26 4.42
CA VAL A 49 9.00 -12.13 5.58
C VAL A 49 9.91 -11.70 6.72
N SER A 50 9.34 -11.40 7.89
CA SER A 50 10.07 -10.97 9.09
C SER A 50 9.45 -11.61 10.34
N ASP A 51 10.27 -12.29 11.14
CA ASP A 51 9.89 -12.80 12.48
C ASP A 51 8.53 -13.54 12.53
N MET A 52 8.30 -14.43 11.57
CA MET A 52 7.06 -15.24 11.39
C MET A 52 5.83 -14.46 10.92
N ARG A 53 5.98 -13.20 10.51
CA ARG A 53 4.95 -12.39 9.88
C ARG A 53 5.39 -11.91 8.51
N ILE A 54 4.44 -11.40 7.76
CA ILE A 54 4.68 -10.77 6.47
C ILE A 54 4.63 -9.26 6.67
N GLU A 55 5.79 -8.64 6.58
CA GLU A 55 5.92 -7.18 6.54
C GLU A 55 5.50 -6.70 5.15
N VAL A 56 4.56 -5.75 5.13
CA VAL A 56 4.10 -5.12 3.90
C VAL A 56 4.39 -3.64 3.99
N GLU A 57 5.23 -3.16 3.08
CA GLU A 57 5.55 -1.75 2.90
C GLU A 57 4.66 -1.16 1.81
N PHE A 58 4.20 0.06 2.03
CA PHE A 58 3.40 0.78 1.06
C PHE A 58 3.63 2.28 1.09
N SER A 59 3.40 2.92 -0.05
CA SER A 59 3.50 4.35 -0.26
C SER A 59 2.12 4.99 -0.24
N VAL A 60 1.99 6.16 0.39
CA VAL A 60 0.76 6.96 0.47
C VAL A 60 1.05 8.40 0.08
N GLU A 61 0.14 9.03 -0.66
CA GLU A 61 0.21 10.44 -1.04
C GLU A 61 0.23 11.36 0.21
N LYS A 62 1.12 12.38 0.24
CA LYS A 62 1.35 13.20 1.44
C LYS A 62 0.19 14.08 1.89
N ASP A 63 -0.75 14.37 1.01
CA ASP A 63 -1.98 15.10 1.32
C ASP A 63 -3.00 14.23 2.08
N VAL A 64 -2.80 12.90 2.08
CA VAL A 64 -3.61 11.96 2.84
C VAL A 64 -2.99 11.69 4.20
N GLY A 65 -3.60 12.23 5.25
CA GLY A 65 -3.22 11.96 6.63
C GLY A 65 -3.74 10.61 7.13
N VAL A 66 -2.87 9.59 7.17
CA VAL A 66 -3.17 8.31 7.82
C VAL A 66 -2.85 8.40 9.31
N ARG A 67 -3.82 8.04 10.15
CA ARG A 67 -3.68 8.11 11.61
C ARG A 67 -3.01 6.88 12.18
N LYS A 68 -2.48 7.00 13.40
CA LYS A 68 -1.72 5.91 14.04
C LYS A 68 -2.58 4.71 14.42
N ASP A 69 -3.87 4.94 14.63
CA ASP A 69 -4.89 3.95 14.99
C ASP A 69 -5.73 3.49 13.78
N SER A 70 -5.37 3.94 12.57
CA SER A 70 -5.91 3.37 11.33
C SER A 70 -5.59 1.87 11.28
N LEU A 71 -6.58 1.07 10.90
CA LEU A 71 -6.44 -0.37 10.72
C LEU A 71 -6.23 -0.70 9.25
N ALA A 72 -5.26 -1.57 8.97
CA ALA A 72 -5.00 -2.09 7.63
C ALA A 72 -5.63 -3.47 7.47
N THR A 73 -6.45 -3.65 6.43
CA THR A 73 -7.02 -4.95 6.05
C THR A 73 -6.73 -5.26 4.59
N ILE A 74 -6.63 -6.54 4.25
CA ILE A 74 -6.50 -6.99 2.86
C ILE A 74 -7.88 -7.36 2.35
N ASN A 75 -8.29 -6.70 1.27
CA ASN A 75 -9.60 -6.88 0.64
C ASN A 75 -9.43 -7.17 -0.85
N LEU A 76 -10.50 -7.67 -1.47
CA LEU A 76 -10.59 -7.86 -2.92
C LEU A 76 -11.54 -6.82 -3.51
N THR A 77 -11.19 -6.28 -4.67
CA THR A 77 -12.06 -5.32 -5.38
C THR A 77 -13.37 -5.96 -5.85
N SER A 78 -13.36 -7.28 -6.09
CA SER A 78 -14.53 -8.12 -6.41
C SER A 78 -14.14 -9.60 -6.29
N LEU A 79 -15.05 -10.54 -6.60
CA LEU A 79 -14.77 -11.98 -6.54
C LEU A 79 -13.60 -12.45 -7.42
N LEU A 80 -13.37 -11.79 -8.56
CA LEU A 80 -12.25 -12.04 -9.48
C LEU A 80 -11.24 -10.87 -9.49
N GLY A 81 -11.40 -9.95 -8.53
CA GLY A 81 -10.69 -8.70 -8.49
C GLY A 81 -9.27 -8.84 -7.94
N THR A 82 -8.51 -7.76 -8.07
CA THR A 82 -7.19 -7.66 -7.44
C THR A 82 -7.33 -7.44 -5.93
N SER A 83 -6.38 -7.98 -5.18
CA SER A 83 -6.18 -7.64 -3.78
C SER A 83 -5.74 -6.18 -3.62
N TYR A 84 -6.08 -5.59 -2.48
CA TYR A 84 -5.68 -4.25 -2.10
C TYR A 84 -5.62 -4.11 -0.58
N ILE A 85 -4.85 -3.13 -0.10
CA ILE A 85 -4.87 -2.74 1.32
C ILE A 85 -5.94 -1.68 1.51
N ASN A 86 -6.89 -1.92 2.41
CA ASN A 86 -7.81 -0.91 2.90
C ASN A 86 -7.30 -0.37 4.25
N LEU A 87 -7.23 0.95 4.37
CA LEU A 87 -7.01 1.66 5.62
C LEU A 87 -8.33 2.24 6.10
N THR A 88 -8.56 2.21 7.42
CA THR A 88 -9.64 2.97 8.05
C THR A 88 -9.21 4.40 8.38
N PHE A 89 -10.15 5.30 8.59
CA PHE A 89 -9.86 6.68 9.03
C PHE A 89 -9.21 6.77 10.42
N GLY A 90 -9.27 5.70 11.22
CA GLY A 90 -8.96 5.77 12.64
C GLY A 90 -9.98 6.63 13.39
N THR A 91 -9.58 7.15 14.54
CA THR A 91 -10.39 8.05 15.37
C THR A 91 -9.98 9.51 15.18
N PRO A 92 -10.91 10.48 15.28
CA PRO A 92 -10.59 11.91 15.13
C PRO A 92 -9.49 12.43 16.08
N GLU A 93 -9.32 11.81 17.24
CA GLU A 93 -8.44 12.23 18.35
C GLU A 93 -6.97 11.77 18.22
N SER A 94 -6.66 10.97 17.19
CA SER A 94 -5.36 10.31 16.95
C SER A 94 -4.40 11.13 16.07
#